data_AF-A0A1F5NVU6-F1
#
_entry.id   AF-A0A1F5NVU6-F1
#
_cell.length_a   1.000
_cell.length_b   1.000
_cell.length_c   1.000
_cell.angle_alpha   90.00
_cell.angle_beta   90.00
_cell.angle_gamma   90.00
#
_symmetry.space_group_name_H-M   'P 1'
#
loop_
_entity.id
_entity.type
_entity.pdbx_description
1 polymer ?
#
loop_
_entity_poly.entity_id
_entity_poly.type
_entity_poly.pdbx_seq_one_letter_code
_entity_poly.pdbx_strand_id
1 'polypeptide(L)'
;MAITTLSSKNQIVVPKEVRKKLKLQAGVRISVYPVDDERAVIVKEPKSYADALEGLGKEIWRSLGGADKYIKEERASWDKKLV
;
A
#
# COMPACT_ATOMS: atom_id res chain seq x y z
N MET A 1 -7.70 -22.88 2.09
CA MET A 1 -6.22 -22.87 2.18
C MET A 1 -5.70 -23.66 1.00
N ALA A 2 -4.83 -23.09 0.17
CA ALA A 2 -4.31 -23.76 -1.02
C ALA A 2 -2.78 -23.88 -0.90
N ILE A 3 -2.27 -25.09 -1.05
CA ILE A 3 -0.83 -25.41 -1.01
C ILE A 3 -0.35 -25.52 -2.46
N THR A 4 0.82 -24.97 -2.76
CA THR A 4 1.47 -25.10 -4.07
C THR A 4 2.90 -25.58 -3.88
N THR A 5 3.40 -26.35 -4.84
CA THR A 5 4.79 -26.80 -4.88
C THR A 5 5.65 -25.76 -5.61
N LEU A 6 6.91 -25.62 -5.18
CA LEU A 6 7.91 -24.86 -5.91
C LEU A 6 8.37 -25.67 -7.12
N SER A 7 8.20 -25.12 -8.31
CA SER A 7 8.69 -25.77 -9.53
C SER A 7 10.22 -25.78 -9.57
N SER A 8 10.79 -26.62 -10.45
CA SER A 8 12.24 -26.70 -10.66
C SER A 8 12.91 -25.40 -11.10
N LYS A 9 12.13 -24.42 -11.58
CA LYS A 9 12.60 -23.08 -11.96
C LYS A 9 12.44 -22.06 -10.83
N ASN A 10 12.21 -22.49 -9.60
CA ASN A 10 11.94 -21.62 -8.45
C ASN A 10 10.69 -20.73 -8.63
N GLN A 11 9.65 -21.25 -9.29
CA GLN A 11 8.38 -20.54 -9.51
C GLN A 11 7.24 -21.25 -8.79
N ILE A 12 6.31 -20.48 -8.23
CA ILE A 12 5.06 -20.99 -7.66
C ILE A 12 3.87 -20.57 -8.54
N VAL A 13 2.87 -21.43 -8.62
CA VAL A 13 1.60 -21.09 -9.26
C VAL A 13 0.69 -20.44 -8.23
N VAL A 14 0.34 -19.16 -8.42
CA VAL A 14 -0.62 -18.49 -7.53
C VAL A 14 -2.00 -19.13 -7.68
N PRO A 15 -2.60 -19.75 -6.65
CA PRO A 15 -3.88 -20.45 -6.75
C PRO A 15 -5.03 -19.55 -7.19
N LYS A 16 -6.07 -20.14 -7.81
CA LYS A 16 -7.22 -19.42 -8.39
C LYS A 16 -7.90 -18.49 -7.37
N GLU A 17 -8.07 -18.94 -6.13
CA GLU A 17 -8.70 -18.16 -5.07
C GLU A 17 -7.92 -16.87 -4.76
N VAL A 18 -6.58 -16.99 -4.64
CA VAL A 18 -5.68 -15.86 -4.38
C VAL A 18 -5.67 -14.89 -5.57
N ARG A 19 -5.60 -15.40 -6.81
CA ARG A 19 -5.66 -14.56 -8.03
C ARG A 19 -6.94 -13.74 -8.09
N LYS A 20 -8.09 -14.33 -7.75
CA LYS A 20 -9.38 -13.63 -7.73
C LYS A 20 -9.41 -12.55 -6.65
N LYS A 21 -8.98 -12.88 -5.42
CA LYS A 21 -9.00 -11.95 -4.29
C LYS A 21 -8.11 -10.74 -4.52
N LEU A 22 -6.90 -10.96 -5.06
CA LEU A 22 -5.94 -9.91 -5.38
C LEU A 22 -6.18 -9.28 -6.76
N LYS A 23 -7.18 -9.74 -7.54
CA LYS A 23 -7.45 -9.30 -8.91
C LYS A 23 -6.18 -9.31 -9.77
N LEU A 24 -5.42 -10.41 -9.70
CA LEU A 24 -4.20 -10.61 -10.47
C LEU A 24 -4.55 -11.05 -11.89
N GLN A 25 -3.90 -10.43 -12.86
CA GLN A 25 -3.98 -10.76 -14.28
C GLN A 25 -2.57 -11.02 -14.81
N ALA A 26 -2.45 -11.70 -15.94
CA ALA A 26 -1.16 -11.88 -16.60
C ALA A 26 -0.52 -10.51 -16.89
N GLY A 27 0.79 -10.38 -16.64
CA GLY A 27 1.54 -9.14 -16.84
C GLY A 27 1.44 -8.10 -15.71
N VAL A 28 0.67 -8.36 -14.65
CA VAL A 28 0.66 -7.49 -13.46
C VAL A 28 1.94 -7.69 -12.65
N ARG A 29 2.53 -6.57 -12.21
CA ARG A 29 3.66 -6.58 -11.28
C ARG A 29 3.21 -6.91 -9.86
N ILE A 30 3.99 -7.74 -9.19
CA ILE A 30 3.80 -8.12 -7.80
C ILE A 30 5.11 -7.93 -7.04
N SER A 31 5.00 -7.42 -5.83
CA SER A 31 6.12 -7.31 -4.91
C SER A 31 6.06 -8.46 -3.92
N VAL A 32 7.21 -9.07 -3.64
CA VAL A 32 7.36 -10.19 -2.71
C VAL A 32 8.32 -9.75 -1.62
N TYR A 33 7.84 -9.69 -0.38
CA TYR A 33 8.63 -9.22 0.76
C TYR A 33 8.79 -10.36 1.76
N PRO A 34 10.02 -10.64 2.24
CA PRO A 34 10.19 -11.52 3.38
C PRO A 34 9.59 -10.86 4.63
N VAL A 35 8.86 -11.63 5.41
CA VAL A 35 8.36 -11.22 6.73
C VAL A 35 9.28 -11.76 7.82
N ASP A 36 9.75 -13.00 7.64
CA ASP A 36 10.72 -13.72 8.48
C ASP A 36 11.33 -14.88 7.68
N ASP A 37 12.05 -15.76 8.36
CA ASP A 37 12.76 -16.90 7.76
C ASP A 37 11.83 -17.95 7.12
N GLU A 38 10.54 -17.97 7.49
CA GLU A 38 9.58 -18.96 7.02
C GLU A 38 8.52 -18.37 6.07
N ARG A 39 8.35 -17.04 6.09
CA ARG A 39 7.19 -16.39 5.48
C ARG A 39 7.57 -15.22 4.60
N ALA A 40 6.85 -15.11 3.49
CA ALA A 40 6.85 -13.94 2.64
C ALA A 40 5.41 -13.49 2.35
N VAL A 41 5.23 -12.19 2.10
CA VAL A 41 3.97 -11.60 1.68
C VAL A 41 4.06 -11.16 0.23
N ILE A 42 2.97 -11.40 -0.51
CA ILE A 42 2.83 -10.96 -1.90
C ILE A 42 1.84 -9.80 -1.95
N VAL A 43 2.27 -8.69 -2.52
CA VAL A 43 1.47 -7.48 -2.68
C VAL A 43 1.33 -7.16 -4.17
N LYS A 44 0.10 -6.88 -4.61
CA LYS A 44 -0.14 -6.38 -5.97
C LYS A 44 0.34 -4.94 -6.07
N GLU A 45 1.23 -4.64 -7.01
CA GLU A 45 1.63 -3.25 -7.24
C GLU A 45 0.51 -2.46 -7.92
N PRO A 46 0.19 -1.25 -7.44
CA PRO A 46 -0.68 -0.35 -8.16
C PRO A 46 0.04 0.16 -9.42
N LYS A 47 -0.74 0.52 -10.45
CA LYS A 47 -0.18 1.12 -11.68
C LYS A 47 0.38 2.52 -11.41
N SER A 48 -0.23 3.26 -10.49
CA SER A 48 0.19 4.56 -10.00
C SER A 48 0.00 4.56 -8.49
N TYR A 49 1.08 4.79 -7.75
CA TYR A 49 1.01 4.96 -6.30
C TYR A 49 0.29 6.26 -5.94
N ALA A 50 0.40 7.31 -6.77
CA ALA A 50 -0.32 8.56 -6.55
C ALA A 50 -1.83 8.31 -6.56
N ASP A 51 -2.35 7.69 -7.63
CA ASP A 51 -3.78 7.42 -7.79
C ASP A 51 -4.29 6.44 -6.71
N ALA A 52 -3.45 5.47 -6.31
CA ALA A 52 -3.82 4.47 -5.32
C ALA A 52 -3.85 5.03 -3.89
N LEU A 53 -3.02 6.02 -3.60
CA LEU A 53 -2.92 6.65 -2.28
C LEU A 53 -3.74 7.93 -2.18
N GLU A 54 -4.18 8.50 -3.30
CA GLU A 54 -4.98 9.71 -3.34
C GLU A 54 -6.26 9.56 -2.52
N GLY A 55 -6.52 10.54 -1.66
CA GLY A 55 -7.73 10.57 -0.84
C GLY A 55 -7.76 9.57 0.32
N LEU A 56 -6.71 8.74 0.50
CA LEU A 56 -6.56 7.96 1.72
C LEU A 56 -6.48 8.91 2.92
N GLY A 57 -7.30 8.65 3.93
CA GLY A 57 -7.37 9.48 5.14
C GLY A 57 -8.14 10.79 4.99
N LYS A 58 -8.83 11.04 3.87
CA LYS A 58 -9.64 12.26 3.67
C LYS A 58 -10.65 12.51 4.80
N GLU A 59 -11.30 11.46 5.30
CA GLU A 59 -12.27 11.57 6.41
C GLU A 59 -11.60 11.93 7.74
N ILE A 60 -10.38 11.44 7.97
CA ILE A 60 -9.58 11.79 9.16
C ILE A 60 -9.17 13.26 9.07
N TRP A 61 -8.70 13.70 7.90
CA TRP A 61 -8.38 15.11 7.69
C TRP A 61 -9.59 16.02 7.88
N ARG A 62 -10.77 15.60 7.44
CA ARG A 62 -12.03 16.34 7.68
C ARG A 62 -12.35 16.44 9.17
N SER A 63 -12.24 15.35 9.94
CA SER A 63 -12.57 15.36 11.37
C SER A 63 -11.61 16.21 12.20
N LEU A 64 -10.36 16.36 11.78
CA LEU A 64 -9.36 17.22 12.42
C LEU A 64 -9.54 18.72 12.13
N GLY A 65 -10.55 19.10 11.33
CA GLY A 65 -10.83 20.49 10.96
C GLY A 65 -10.33 20.88 9.56
N GLY A 66 -9.99 19.90 8.73
CA GLY A 66 -9.55 20.10 7.36
C GLY A 66 -8.11 20.59 7.23
N ALA A 67 -7.64 20.65 5.99
CA ALA A 67 -6.29 21.11 5.68
C ALA A 67 -6.08 22.59 6.09
N ASP A 68 -7.10 23.43 5.96
CA ASP A 68 -7.01 24.86 6.26
C ASP A 68 -6.64 25.15 7.73
N LYS A 69 -7.23 24.41 8.67
CA LYS A 69 -6.93 24.57 10.09
C LYS A 69 -5.48 24.19 10.37
N TYR A 70 -5.05 23.04 9.87
CA TYR A 70 -3.68 22.55 10.05
C TYR A 70 -2.65 23.49 9.42
N ILE A 71 -2.87 23.96 8.19
CA ILE A 71 -1.95 24.90 7.51
C ILE A 71 -1.82 26.21 8.28
N LYS A 72 -2.91 26.73 8.86
CA LYS A 72 -2.85 27.94 9.70
C LYS A 72 -2.02 27.74 10.95
N GLU A 73 -2.19 26.61 11.64
CA GLU A 73 -1.42 26.26 12.85
C GLU A 73 0.08 26.11 12.53
N GLU A 74 0.42 25.40 11.46
CA GLU A 74 1.80 25.23 11.02
C GLU A 74 2.47 26.57 10.69
N ARG A 75 1.80 27.44 9.92
CA ARG A 75 2.31 28.78 9.59
C ARG A 75 2.55 29.63 10.84
N ALA A 76 1.60 29.65 11.77
CA ALA A 76 1.74 30.39 13.03
C ALA A 76 2.91 29.87 13.89
N SER A 77 3.22 28.57 13.82
CA SER A 77 4.35 27.98 14.53
C SER A 77 5.71 28.41 13.96
N TRP A 78 5.79 28.67 12.65
CA TRP A 78 7.02 29.11 12.00
C TRP A 78 7.32 30.58 12.32
N ASP A 79 6.29 31.43 12.34
CA ASP A 79 6.43 32.84 12.74
C ASP A 79 6.87 32.99 14.21
N LYS A 80 6.38 32.12 15.11
CA LYS A 80 6.79 32.11 16.53
C LYS A 80 8.24 31.68 16.77
N LYS A 81 8.85 30.94 15.83
CA LYS A 81 10.26 30.51 15.95
C LYS A 81 11.26 31.55 15.42
N LEU A 82 10.78 32.60 14.76
CA LEU A 82 11.61 33.66 14.19
C LEU A 82 11.76 34.88 15.12
N VAL A 83 11.34 34.77 16.39
CA VAL A 83 11.52 35.78 17.45
C VAL A 83 12.42 35.25 18.55
#